data_AF-A0A355EWI8-F1
#
_entry.id   AF-A0A355EWI8-F1
#
_cell.length_a   1.000
_cell.length_b   1.000
_cell.length_c   1.000
_cell.angle_alpha   90.00
_cell.angle_beta   90.00
_cell.angle_gamma   90.00
#
_symmetry.space_group_name_H-M   'P 1'
#
loop_
_entity.id
_entity.type
_entity.pdbx_description
1 polymer ?
#
loop_
_entity_poly.entity_id
_entity_poly.type
_entity_poly.pdbx_seq_one_letter_code
_entity_poly.pdbx_strand_id
1 'polypeptide(L)'
;MDRLRQARAEEFVARGLLDRAAFRRVDGNFAGAAADLTEAMEIAERGPMRLHECDAHLEWARLCRDQGDLAAARGHVARARELVEATGYGRRAREVSWLEGVVG
;
A
#
# COMPACT_ATOMS: atom_id res chain seq x y z
N MET A 1 21.29 2.80 19.38
CA MET A 1 21.64 3.13 17.99
C MET A 1 21.11 2.12 16.98
N ASP A 2 20.87 0.85 17.35
CA ASP A 2 20.48 -0.19 16.39
C ASP A 2 19.05 -0.10 15.85
N ARG A 3 18.09 0.40 16.65
CA ARG A 3 16.67 0.51 16.22
C ARG A 3 16.45 1.48 15.04
N LEU A 4 17.26 2.54 14.94
CA LEU A 4 17.19 3.49 13.82
C LEU A 4 17.73 2.87 12.53
N ARG A 5 18.77 2.02 12.63
CA ARG A 5 19.30 1.29 11.46
C ARG A 5 18.32 0.21 11.01
N GLN A 6 17.70 -0.50 11.96
CA GLN A 6 16.66 -1.48 11.68
C GLN A 6 15.45 -0.86 10.98
N ALA A 7 14.90 0.23 11.53
CA ALA A 7 13.78 0.94 10.92
C ALA A 7 14.10 1.44 9.50
N ARG A 8 15.34 1.90 9.26
CA ARG A 8 15.79 2.31 7.93
C ARG A 8 15.92 1.13 6.96
N ALA A 9 16.36 -0.04 7.43
CA ALA A 9 16.41 -1.25 6.60
C ALA A 9 15.00 -1.74 6.24
N GLU A 10 14.10 -1.75 7.22
CA GLU A 10 12.68 -2.09 7.05
C GLU A 10 11.98 -1.15 6.07
N GLU A 11 12.28 0.15 6.08
CA GLU A 11 11.79 1.12 5.09
C GLU A 11 12.16 0.72 3.65
N PHE A 12 13.42 0.31 3.42
CA PHE A 12 13.85 -0.13 2.09
C PHE A 12 13.22 -1.45 1.67
N VAL A 13 13.04 -2.38 2.62
CA VAL A 13 12.35 -3.66 2.36
C VAL A 13 10.89 -3.41 1.99
N ALA A 14 10.16 -2.61 2.77
CA ALA A 14 8.76 -2.28 2.49
C ALA A 14 8.60 -1.63 1.11
N ARG A 15 9.47 -0.68 0.73
CA ARG A 15 9.46 -0.10 -0.62
C ARG A 15 9.73 -1.13 -1.72
N GLY A 16 10.74 -1.97 -1.55
CA GLY A 16 11.06 -3.00 -2.52
C GLY A 16 9.92 -4.01 -2.72
N LEU A 17 9.21 -4.35 -1.63
CA LEU A 17 8.02 -5.20 -1.68
C LEU A 17 6.87 -4.51 -2.44
N LEU A 18 6.64 -3.21 -2.22
CA LEU A 18 5.62 -2.45 -2.94
C LEU A 18 5.90 -2.38 -4.46
N ASP A 19 7.15 -2.09 -4.84
CA ASP A 19 7.53 -2.04 -6.25
C ASP A 19 7.39 -3.42 -6.92
N ARG A 20 7.77 -4.49 -6.21
CA ARG A 20 7.63 -5.87 -6.68
C ARG A 20 6.17 -6.32 -6.77
N ALA A 21 5.32 -5.92 -5.81
CA ALA A 21 3.89 -6.16 -5.86
C ALA A 21 3.25 -5.49 -7.07
N ALA A 22 3.59 -4.23 -7.34
CA ALA A 22 3.09 -3.49 -8.49
C ALA A 22 3.49 -4.15 -9.82
N PHE A 23 4.75 -4.59 -9.93
CA PHE A 23 5.21 -5.37 -11.08
C PHE A 23 4.42 -6.67 -11.25
N ARG A 24 4.29 -7.46 -10.18
CA ARG A 24 3.57 -8.74 -10.21
C ARG A 24 2.09 -8.58 -10.54
N ARG A 25 1.44 -7.52 -10.08
CA ARG A 25 0.05 -7.21 -10.43
C ARG A 25 -0.09 -6.94 -11.93
N VAL A 26 0.80 -6.13 -12.50
CA VAL A 26 0.79 -5.84 -13.96
C VAL A 26 1.09 -7.10 -14.78
N ASP A 27 1.94 -8.00 -14.27
CA ASP A 27 2.23 -9.32 -14.87
C ASP A 27 1.09 -10.34 -14.69
N GLY A 28 0.04 -10.01 -13.93
CA GLY A 28 -1.08 -10.90 -13.64
C GLY A 28 -0.81 -11.93 -12.54
N ASN A 29 0.37 -11.91 -11.91
CA ASN A 29 0.70 -12.72 -10.75
C ASN A 29 0.11 -12.12 -9.46
N PHE A 30 -1.22 -12.18 -9.35
CA PHE A 30 -1.95 -11.59 -8.24
C PHE A 30 -1.63 -12.23 -6.89
N ALA A 31 -1.41 -13.55 -6.85
CA ALA A 31 -1.02 -14.23 -5.61
C ALA A 31 0.35 -13.76 -5.10
N GLY A 32 1.32 -13.60 -6.00
CA GLY A 32 2.62 -13.04 -5.67
C GLY A 32 2.57 -11.57 -5.27
N ALA A 33 1.68 -10.78 -5.88
CA ALA A 33 1.45 -9.40 -5.47
C ALA A 33 0.85 -9.33 -4.06
N ALA A 34 -0.18 -10.14 -3.78
CA ALA A 34 -0.81 -10.24 -2.46
C ALA A 34 0.21 -10.61 -1.37
N ALA A 35 1.06 -11.62 -1.62
CA ALA A 35 2.09 -12.03 -0.67
C ALA A 35 3.07 -10.90 -0.32
N ASP A 36 3.55 -10.16 -1.34
CA ASP A 36 4.44 -9.02 -1.13
C ASP A 36 3.76 -7.89 -0.36
N LEU A 37 2.48 -7.63 -0.64
CA LEU A 37 1.71 -6.59 0.06
C LEU A 37 1.39 -6.96 1.50
N THR A 38 1.15 -8.24 1.80
CA THR A 38 0.99 -8.73 3.17
C THR A 38 2.26 -8.48 3.98
N GLU A 39 3.42 -8.86 3.44
CA GLU A 39 4.70 -8.64 4.11
C GLU A 39 5.00 -7.14 4.29
N ALA A 40 4.70 -6.31 3.27
CA ALA A 40 4.86 -4.86 3.37
C ALA A 40 3.98 -4.24 4.47
N MET A 41 2.74 -4.72 4.61
CA MET A 41 1.82 -4.29 5.68
C MET A 41 2.33 -4.68 7.06
N GLU A 42 2.80 -5.92 7.24
CA GLU A 42 3.37 -6.38 8.51
C GLU A 42 4.56 -5.52 8.95
N ILE A 43 5.40 -5.09 8.01
CA ILE A 43 6.52 -4.18 8.30
C ILE A 43 5.98 -2.78 8.66
N ALA A 44 5.00 -2.28 7.91
CA ALA A 44 4.45 -0.95 8.11
C ALA A 44 3.73 -0.79 9.47
N GLU A 45 3.00 -1.83 9.91
CA GLU A 45 2.24 -1.85 11.16
C GLU A 45 3.14 -1.94 12.42
N ARG A 46 4.35 -2.49 12.28
CA ARG A 46 5.29 -2.67 13.40
C ARG A 46 6.01 -1.39 13.82
N GLY A 47 5.92 -0.32 13.04
CA GLY A 47 6.64 0.93 13.27
C GLY A 47 5.81 2.20 13.01
N PRO A 48 6.41 3.40 13.16
CA PRO A 48 5.74 4.67 12.82
C PRO A 48 5.58 4.89 11.30
N MET A 49 5.54 3.83 10.50
CA MET A 49 5.66 3.82 9.04
C MET A 49 4.33 4.09 8.32
N ARG A 50 3.55 5.06 8.81
CA ARG A 50 2.18 5.35 8.32
C ARG A 50 2.13 5.73 6.83
N LEU A 51 3.21 6.28 6.28
CA LEU A 51 3.32 6.58 4.85
C LEU A 51 3.42 5.31 4.00
N HIS A 52 4.07 4.26 4.51
CA HIS A 52 4.18 2.97 3.83
C HIS A 52 2.90 2.15 3.96
N GLU A 53 2.22 2.23 5.11
CA GLU A 53 0.86 1.70 5.28
C GLU A 53 -0.09 2.32 4.25
N CYS A 54 0.01 3.64 4.02
CA CYS A 54 -0.76 4.33 2.98
C CYS A 54 -0.45 3.79 1.58
N ASP A 55 0.83 3.69 1.21
CA ASP A 55 1.25 3.20 -0.11
C ASP A 55 0.83 1.73 -0.33
N ALA A 56 0.89 0.89 0.71
CA ALA A 56 0.42 -0.48 0.68
C ALA A 56 -1.09 -0.58 0.47
N HIS A 57 -1.89 0.24 1.15
CA HIS A 57 -3.33 0.28 0.92
C HIS A 57 -3.70 0.73 -0.51
N LEU A 58 -2.97 1.67 -1.09
CA LEU A 58 -3.21 2.08 -2.48
C LEU A 58 -2.92 0.94 -3.47
N GLU A 59 -1.87 0.16 -3.23
CA GLU A 59 -1.54 -0.97 -4.10
C GLU A 59 -2.49 -2.17 -3.88
N TRP A 60 -2.92 -2.43 -2.64
CA TRP A 60 -4.01 -3.38 -2.36
C TRP A 60 -5.30 -2.99 -3.08
N ALA A 61 -5.67 -1.71 -3.07
CA ALA A 61 -6.86 -1.25 -3.79
C ALA A 61 -6.78 -1.52 -5.30
N ARG A 62 -5.59 -1.31 -5.90
CA ARG A 62 -5.34 -1.64 -7.31
C ARG A 62 -5.46 -3.15 -7.55
N LEU A 63 -4.86 -3.96 -6.68
CA LEU A 63 -4.92 -5.42 -6.78
C LEU A 63 -6.36 -5.94 -6.70
N CYS A 64 -7.10 -5.55 -5.67
CA CYS A 64 -8.50 -5.97 -5.49
C CYS A 64 -9.36 -5.55 -6.68
N ARG A 65 -9.19 -4.32 -7.20
CA ARG A 65 -9.91 -3.87 -8.40
C ARG A 65 -9.55 -4.70 -9.62
N ASP A 66 -8.26 -4.96 -9.85
CA ASP A 66 -7.80 -5.75 -11.01
C ASP A 66 -8.30 -7.23 -10.91
N GLN A 67 -8.58 -7.73 -9.69
CA GLN A 67 -9.23 -9.02 -9.42
C GLN A 67 -10.77 -8.96 -9.48
N GLY A 68 -11.37 -7.79 -9.65
CA GLY A 68 -12.82 -7.59 -9.65
C GLY A 68 -13.48 -7.47 -8.27
N ASP A 69 -12.71 -7.50 -7.18
CA ASP A 69 -13.19 -7.29 -5.82
C ASP A 69 -13.25 -5.79 -5.48
N LEU A 70 -14.28 -5.12 -6.01
CA LEU A 70 -14.49 -3.69 -5.78
C LEU A 70 -14.81 -3.36 -4.31
N ALA A 71 -15.37 -4.31 -3.56
CA ALA A 71 -15.70 -4.10 -2.16
C ALA A 71 -14.41 -3.99 -1.31
N ALA A 72 -13.48 -4.94 -1.48
CA ALA A 72 -12.18 -4.86 -0.84
C ALA A 72 -11.38 -3.64 -1.32
N ALA A 73 -11.43 -3.33 -2.62
CA ALA A 73 -10.77 -2.16 -3.17
C ALA A 73 -11.24 -0.86 -2.49
N ARG A 74 -12.55 -0.66 -2.33
CA ARG A 74 -13.13 0.49 -1.61
C ARG A 74 -12.64 0.58 -0.16
N GLY A 75 -12.60 -0.55 0.56
CA GLY A 75 -12.10 -0.59 1.93
C GLY A 75 -10.67 -0.09 2.04
N HIS A 76 -9.79 -0.54 1.13
CA HIS A 76 -8.41 -0.10 1.09
C HIS A 76 -8.25 1.37 0.69
N VAL A 77 -9.04 1.87 -0.25
CA VAL A 77 -9.02 3.30 -0.63
C VAL A 77 -9.46 4.18 0.54
N ALA A 78 -10.51 3.79 1.27
CA ALA A 78 -10.97 4.51 2.45
C ALA A 78 -9.87 4.58 3.52
N ARG A 79 -9.17 3.46 3.75
CA ARG A 79 -8.07 3.43 4.70
C ARG A 79 -6.88 4.29 4.27
N ALA A 80 -6.53 4.28 2.97
CA ALA A 80 -5.50 5.15 2.44
C ALA A 80 -5.87 6.64 2.58
N ARG A 81 -7.14 7.01 2.39
CA ARG A 81 -7.63 8.38 2.64
C ARG A 81 -7.39 8.81 4.07
N GLU A 82 -7.81 8.01 5.05
CA GLU A 82 -7.61 8.31 6.48
C GLU A 82 -6.14 8.55 6.80
N LEU A 83 -5.24 7.73 6.23
CA LEU A 83 -3.80 7.87 6.44
C LEU A 83 -3.24 9.13 5.79
N VAL A 84 -3.66 9.48 4.57
CA VAL A 84 -3.25 10.73 3.91
C VAL A 84 -3.65 11.94 4.74
N GLU A 85 -4.87 11.96 5.26
CA GLU A 85 -5.39 13.05 6.09
C GLU A 85 -4.65 13.13 7.43
N ALA A 86 -4.44 12.00 8.11
CA ALA A 86 -3.77 11.95 9.41
C ALA A 86 -2.27 12.29 9.35
N THR A 87 -1.61 12.04 8.21
CA THR A 87 -0.16 12.26 8.04
C THR A 87 0.19 13.54 7.28
N GLY A 88 -0.79 14.18 6.63
CA GLY A 88 -0.55 15.27 5.70
C GLY A 88 0.16 14.83 4.42
N TYR A 89 0.08 13.55 4.03
CA TYR A 89 0.78 12.97 2.89
C TYR A 89 0.15 13.35 1.54
N GLY A 90 0.10 14.65 1.26
CA GLY A 90 -0.60 15.23 0.11
C GLY A 90 -0.14 14.71 -1.25
N ARG A 91 1.07 14.14 -1.35
CA ARG A 91 1.57 13.48 -2.58
C ARG A 91 0.59 12.41 -3.08
N ARG A 92 -0.03 11.64 -2.18
CA ARG A 92 -0.95 10.54 -2.52
C ARG A 92 -2.42 10.95 -2.61
N ALA A 93 -2.77 12.20 -2.27
CA ALA A 93 -4.15 12.67 -2.31
C ALA A 93 -4.78 12.56 -3.72
N ARG A 94 -4.00 12.84 -4.78
CA ARG A 94 -4.45 12.68 -6.16
C ARG A 94 -4.76 11.22 -6.50
N GLU A 95 -3.94 10.30 -5.99
CA GLU A 95 -4.08 8.87 -6.27
C GLU A 95 -5.27 8.26 -5.53
N VAL A 96 -5.49 8.66 -4.27
CA VAL A 96 -6.70 8.32 -3.51
C VAL A 96 -7.93 8.76 -4.30
N SER A 97 -8.00 10.03 -4.70
CA SER A 97 -9.17 10.56 -5.44
C SER A 97 -9.40 9.85 -6.76
N TRP A 98 -8.33 9.51 -7.49
CA TRP A 98 -8.47 8.73 -8.72
C TRP A 98 -9.00 7.33 -8.44
N LEU A 99 -8.46 6.64 -7.42
CA LEU A 99 -8.90 5.31 -7.04
C LEU A 99 -10.37 5.29 -6.63
N GLU A 100 -10.83 6.26 -5.83
CA GLU A 100 -12.25 6.41 -5.48
C GLU A 100 -13.16 6.51 -6.69
N GLY A 101 -12.74 7.27 -7.71
CA GLY A 101 -13.52 7.42 -8.94
C GLY A 101 -13.62 6.16 -9.79
N VAL A 102 -12.65 5.24 -9.68
CA VAL A 102 -12.61 4.00 -10.48
C VAL A 102 -13.06 2.76 -9.71
N VAL A 103 -13.14 2.83 -8.37
CA VAL A 103 -13.76 1.79 -7.53
C VAL A 103 -15.18 2.16 -7.10
N GLY A 104 -15.63 3.38 -7.41
CA GLY A 104 -16.98 3.91 -7.17
C GLY A 104 -18.06 3.09 -7.84
#